data_AF-A5JU43-F1
#
_entry.id   AF-A5JU43-F1
#
_cell.length_a   1.000
_cell.length_b   1.000
_cell.length_c   1.000
_cell.angle_alpha   90.00
_cell.angle_beta   90.00
_cell.angle_gamma   90.00
#
_symmetry.space_group_name_H-M   'P 1'
#
loop_
_entity.id
_entity.type
_entity.pdbx_description
1 polymer ?
#
loop_
_entity_poly.entity_id
_entity_poly.type
_entity_poly.pdbx_seq_one_letter_code
_entity_poly.pdbx_strand_id
1 'polypeptide(L)'
;ATIESLRSGMCCPDYFPVFGPGTDQCGVSTGRGRCVQVTVDSRPHGPQYIHDGRDDREQWPIRFFNQTCRCNGNFSGYNCGSCRPGWT
;
A
#
# COMPACT_ATOMS: atom_id res chain seq x y z
N ALA A 1 6.60 8.86 -5.52
CA ALA A 1 7.91 8.50 -4.95
C ALA A 1 8.58 9.76 -4.41
N THR A 2 8.48 10.00 -3.11
CA THR A 2 9.04 11.19 -2.45
C THR A 2 9.89 10.77 -1.25
N ILE A 3 10.85 11.61 -0.86
CA ILE A 3 11.67 11.38 0.34
C ILE A 3 10.78 11.21 1.58
N GLU A 4 9.73 12.04 1.69
CA GLU A 4 8.79 11.97 2.80
C GLU A 4 8.08 10.61 2.89
N SER A 5 7.54 10.10 1.77
CA SER A 5 6.86 8.80 1.74
C SER A 5 7.78 7.62 2.10
N LEU A 6 9.03 7.65 1.63
CA LEU A 6 9.99 6.59 1.91
C LEU A 6 10.48 6.63 3.36
N ARG A 7 10.65 7.84 3.92
CA ARG A 7 11.02 8.00 5.34
C ARG A 7 9.92 7.60 6.30
N SER A 8 8.66 7.87 5.94
CA SER A 8 7.51 7.49 6.78
C SER A 8 7.16 6.00 6.67
N GLY A 9 7.62 5.30 5.63
CA GLY A 9 7.22 3.92 5.35
C GLY A 9 5.76 3.79 4.92
N MET A 10 5.11 4.90 4.53
CA MET A 10 3.70 4.96 4.18
C MET A 10 3.50 5.31 2.71
N CYS A 11 2.81 4.43 1.98
CA CYS A 11 2.36 4.66 0.61
C CYS A 11 0.82 4.70 0.56
N CYS A 12 0.26 5.81 1.04
CA CYS A 12 -1.18 6.04 1.10
C CYS A 12 -1.55 7.41 0.51
N PRO A 13 -1.48 7.58 -0.82
CA PRO A 13 -1.82 8.84 -1.46
C PRO A 13 -3.31 9.16 -1.35
N ASP A 14 -3.62 10.45 -1.44
CA ASP A 14 -4.99 10.93 -1.47
C ASP A 14 -5.72 10.48 -2.75
N TYR A 15 -7.03 10.26 -2.65
CA TYR A 15 -7.91 10.12 -3.80
C TYR A 15 -8.39 11.49 -4.29
N PHE A 16 -9.07 12.25 -3.44
CA PHE A 16 -9.58 13.57 -3.77
C PHE A 16 -9.47 14.54 -2.57
N PRO A 17 -8.30 15.19 -2.38
CA PRO A 17 -7.99 15.98 -1.19
C PRO A 17 -8.61 17.39 -1.24
N VAL A 18 -9.92 17.49 -1.01
CA VAL A 18 -10.66 18.77 -1.01
C VAL A 18 -10.22 19.71 0.12
N PHE A 19 -9.87 19.14 1.29
CA PHE A 19 -9.53 19.91 2.49
C PHE A 19 -8.01 20.07 2.71
N GLY A 20 -7.21 19.71 1.70
CA GLY A 20 -5.75 19.77 1.73
C GLY A 20 -5.07 18.39 1.69
N PRO A 21 -3.73 18.36 1.57
CA PRO A 21 -2.99 17.11 1.46
C PRO A 21 -3.16 16.21 2.69
N GLY A 22 -3.24 14.90 2.47
CA GLY A 22 -3.41 13.88 3.49
C GLY A 22 -4.82 13.76 4.06
N THR A 23 -5.79 14.54 3.56
CA THR A 23 -7.17 14.53 4.10
C THR A 23 -8.05 13.43 3.51
N ASP A 24 -7.64 12.78 2.42
CA ASP A 24 -8.42 11.75 1.74
C ASP A 24 -7.56 10.56 1.32
N GLN A 25 -6.61 10.17 2.18
CA GLN A 25 -5.74 9.04 1.95
C GLN A 25 -6.58 7.78 1.69
N CYS A 26 -6.31 7.12 0.56
CA CYS A 26 -7.03 5.92 0.14
C CYS A 26 -8.55 6.10 -0.06
N GLY A 27 -9.02 7.34 -0.25
CA GLY A 27 -10.45 7.65 -0.41
C GLY A 27 -11.28 7.42 0.85
N VAL A 28 -10.69 7.64 2.04
CA VAL A 28 -11.35 7.43 3.33
C VAL A 28 -12.62 8.28 3.48
N SER A 29 -12.65 9.49 2.93
CA SER A 29 -13.80 10.41 3.03
C SER A 29 -15.05 9.87 2.32
N THR A 30 -14.86 9.05 1.29
CA THR A 30 -15.93 8.44 0.48
C THR A 30 -16.12 6.95 0.78
N GLY A 31 -15.44 6.42 1.81
CA GLY A 31 -15.52 5.02 2.20
C GLY A 31 -14.88 4.04 1.21
N ARG A 32 -14.06 4.52 0.26
CA ARG A 32 -13.42 3.68 -0.77
C ARG A 32 -12.31 2.80 -0.21
N GLY A 33 -11.66 3.23 0.86
CA GLY A 33 -10.56 2.50 1.46
C GLY A 33 -10.00 3.20 2.69
N ARG A 34 -8.90 2.65 3.20
CA ARG A 34 -8.13 3.23 4.30
C ARG A 34 -6.68 2.81 4.21
N CYS A 35 -5.80 3.64 4.78
CA CYS A 35 -4.40 3.30 4.97
C CYS A 35 -4.27 2.28 6.11
N VAL A 36 -3.63 1.14 5.85
CA VAL A 36 -3.48 0.04 6.83
C VAL A 36 -2.08 -0.56 6.76
N GLN A 37 -1.70 -1.30 7.80
CA GLN A 37 -0.47 -2.10 7.78
C GLN A 37 -0.53 -3.18 6.68
N VAL A 38 0.58 -3.35 5.96
CA VAL A 38 0.71 -4.38 4.94
C VAL A 38 0.81 -5.74 5.60
N THR A 39 0.09 -6.71 5.05
CA THR A 39 0.26 -8.13 5.40
C THR A 39 1.20 -8.76 4.40
N VAL A 40 2.28 -9.37 4.89
CA VAL A 40 3.28 -10.06 4.07
C VAL A 40 3.41 -11.52 4.48
N ASP A 41 3.87 -12.36 3.56
CA ASP A 41 4.20 -13.74 3.89
C ASP A 41 5.47 -13.79 4.75
N SER A 42 5.40 -14.54 5.84
CA SER A 42 6.51 -14.78 6.77
C SER A 42 6.89 -16.25 6.87
N ARG A 43 6.25 -17.11 6.08
CA ARG A 43 6.63 -18.52 5.97
C ARG A 43 8.02 -18.64 5.33
N PRO A 44 8.81 -19.65 5.73
CA PRO A 44 10.12 -19.86 5.14
C PRO A 44 10.01 -20.22 3.65
N HIS A 45 10.90 -19.67 2.83
CA HIS A 45 11.09 -20.13 1.46
C HIS A 45 12.05 -21.32 1.42
N GLY A 46 12.19 -21.92 0.23
CA GLY A 46 13.12 -23.02 0.04
C GLY A 46 14.60 -22.61 0.21
N PRO A 47 15.49 -23.57 0.46
CA PRO A 47 16.91 -23.32 0.76
C PRO A 47 17.72 -22.87 -0.47
N GLN A 48 17.10 -22.75 -1.65
CA GLN A 48 17.75 -22.32 -2.88
C GLN A 48 18.21 -20.86 -2.81
N TYR A 49 17.52 -20.05 -2.01
CA TYR A 49 17.91 -18.67 -1.73
C TYR A 49 18.61 -18.61 -0.38
N ILE A 50 19.89 -18.22 -0.38
CA ILE A 50 20.78 -18.21 0.80
C ILE A 50 21.19 -16.79 1.22
N HIS A 51 20.46 -15.77 0.75
CA HIS A 51 20.86 -14.37 0.85
C HIS A 51 19.87 -13.52 1.65
N ASP A 52 19.16 -14.12 2.60
CA ASP A 52 18.21 -13.44 3.48
C ASP A 52 18.80 -12.16 4.07
N GLY A 53 18.02 -11.07 3.98
CA GLY A 53 18.40 -9.73 4.40
C GLY A 53 19.15 -8.91 3.35
N ARG A 54 19.32 -9.40 2.11
CA ARG A 54 20.11 -8.70 1.08
C ARG A 54 19.31 -8.21 -0.11
N ASP A 55 18.11 -8.73 -0.32
CA ASP A 55 17.28 -8.35 -1.47
C ASP A 55 16.04 -7.59 -1.01
N ASP A 56 15.83 -6.41 -1.61
CA ASP A 56 14.69 -5.54 -1.28
C ASP A 56 13.32 -6.18 -1.59
N ARG A 57 13.32 -7.27 -2.38
CA ARG A 57 12.13 -8.03 -2.75
C ARG A 57 11.70 -9.05 -1.69
N GLU A 58 12.55 -9.33 -0.70
CA GLU A 58 12.20 -10.20 0.41
C GLU A 58 11.02 -9.63 1.19
N GLN A 59 10.02 -10.46 1.45
CA GLN A 59 8.78 -10.06 2.14
C GLN A 59 8.21 -8.77 1.55
N TRP A 60 8.25 -8.64 0.22
CA TRP A 60 7.81 -7.45 -0.49
C TRP A 60 6.41 -7.00 -0.01
N PRO A 61 6.20 -5.70 0.31
CA PRO A 61 7.05 -4.53 0.05
C PRO A 61 7.72 -3.91 1.30
N ILE A 62 7.87 -4.64 2.42
CA ILE A 62 8.18 -4.02 3.74
C ILE A 62 9.54 -3.33 3.85
N ARG A 63 10.45 -3.59 2.89
CA ARG A 63 11.73 -2.87 2.80
C ARG A 63 11.53 -1.38 2.44
N PHE A 64 10.39 -1.04 1.81
CA PHE A 64 10.04 0.34 1.45
C PHE A 64 8.86 0.87 2.25
N PHE A 65 7.76 0.11 2.31
CA PHE A 65 6.51 0.57 2.91
C PHE A 65 5.88 -0.51 3.78
N ASN A 66 5.59 -0.17 5.03
CA ASN A 66 4.82 -1.02 5.93
C ASN A 66 3.33 -0.64 5.97
N GLN A 67 2.94 0.48 5.35
CA GLN A 67 1.54 0.90 5.23
C GLN A 67 1.14 1.19 3.78
N THR A 68 0.00 0.64 3.36
CA THR A 68 -0.59 0.86 2.02
C THR A 68 -2.11 0.99 2.07
N CYS A 69 -2.69 1.47 0.97
CA CYS A 69 -4.14 1.51 0.82
C CYS A 69 -4.76 0.12 0.70
N ARG A 70 -5.73 -0.18 1.58
CA ARG A 70 -6.64 -1.31 1.41
C ARG A 70 -8.02 -0.79 1.04
N CYS A 71 -8.46 -1.14 -0.16
CA CYS A 71 -9.73 -0.72 -0.71
C CYS A 71 -10.89 -1.61 -0.24
N ASN A 72 -12.04 -0.99 -0.02
CA ASN A 72 -13.28 -1.64 0.39
C ASN A 72 -14.06 -2.16 -0.82
N GLY A 73 -14.80 -3.26 -0.65
CA GLY A 73 -15.66 -3.81 -1.70
C GLY A 73 -14.94 -4.01 -3.04
N ASN A 74 -15.56 -3.48 -4.10
CA ASN A 74 -15.04 -3.58 -5.47
C ASN A 74 -14.16 -2.39 -5.89
N PHE A 75 -13.74 -1.54 -4.97
CA PHE A 75 -12.71 -0.53 -5.25
C PHE A 75 -11.32 -1.17 -5.31
N SER A 76 -10.43 -0.55 -6.07
CA SER A 76 -9.06 -0.99 -6.33
C SER A 76 -8.17 0.20 -6.71
N GLY A 77 -6.89 -0.07 -6.98
CA GLY A 77 -5.89 0.92 -7.36
C GLY A 77 -5.13 1.47 -6.15
N TYR A 78 -4.08 2.25 -6.45
CA TYR A 78 -3.09 2.69 -5.47
C TYR A 78 -3.63 3.67 -4.40
N ASN A 79 -4.73 4.38 -4.71
CA ASN A 79 -5.46 5.27 -3.80
C ASN A 79 -6.96 4.90 -3.69
N CYS A 80 -7.36 3.70 -4.12
CA CYS A 80 -8.76 3.25 -4.18
C CYS A 80 -9.69 4.03 -5.13
N GLY A 81 -9.11 4.80 -6.06
CA GLY A 81 -9.87 5.57 -7.06
C GLY A 81 -10.39 4.77 -8.26
N SER A 82 -10.02 3.50 -8.38
CA SER A 82 -10.43 2.63 -9.48
C SER A 82 -11.30 1.48 -8.99
N CYS A 83 -11.75 0.63 -9.91
CA CYS A 83 -12.54 -0.56 -9.63
C CYS A 83 -11.72 -1.84 -9.81
N ARG A 84 -12.12 -2.91 -9.12
CA ARG A 84 -11.57 -4.27 -9.32
C ARG A 84 -11.89 -4.75 -10.74
N PRO A 85 -11.11 -5.70 -11.29
CA PRO A 85 -11.45 -6.33 -12.56
C PRO A 85 -12.89 -6.85 -12.57
N GLY A 86 -13.63 -6.54 -13.64
CA GLY A 86 -15.05 -6.89 -13.78
C GLY A 86 -16.04 -5.84 -13.25
N TRP A 87 -15.54 -4.71 -12.74
CA TRP A 87 -16.35 -3.58 -12.25
C TRP A 87 -15.93 -2.28 -12.93
N THR A 88 -16.90 -1.39 -13.17
CA THR A 88 -16.70 -0.04 -13.75
C THR A 88 -17.23 1.03 -12.83
#